data_AF-A0A833HBG9-F1
#
_entry.id   AF-A0A833HBG9-F1
#
_cell.length_a   1.000
_cell.length_b   1.000
_cell.length_c   1.000
_cell.angle_alpha   90.00
_cell.angle_beta   90.00
_cell.angle_gamma   90.00
#
_symmetry.space_group_name_H-M   'P 1'
#
loop_
_entity.id
_entity.type
_entity.pdbx_description
1 polymer ?
#
loop_
_entity_poly.entity_id
_entity_poly.type
_entity_poly.pdbx_seq_one_letter_code
_entity_poly.pdbx_strand_id
1 'polypeptide(L)'
;MARTLRYHAGAMPFRTYEEYRSSGAVASLDEDWLARAESEPTDLAWFAGLAEGLAAAGEEERARTLLELYEGELSARELWPVRLELLRRVGTLAVRPSRFQKEVMATLERVWAAKPNLGAAIRYVGLDKNTDDPARLWDKVTRLQSLLVFDVGEVVVMQGQGVGRVAEVNLPLESLKIDFEKRAGVTVGLRAAAKLLRPLPPGHLLRRKLEDPEGLERLRDEDPPGLLRALLENAERPMTAGEIRESLAGIVPESKWTGWWAAARRHPQVVASSGGRQTYRWEASEQGALDAVRRAFAHADPRGKVELLRRNADRDPALARELAGDLASIAGESAEREPGLSLEIWFALERLGFLPASLQALPDQLLGAGGDARALLASVEDRLLRERALGMLRERRADWVAIYRDQLAREEDPRVLDLLVRGLGDADPGLRDRLVDDLLAQPRRAPGAFVWLAERAADQADL
;
A
#
# COMPACT_ATOMS: atom_id res chain seq x y z
N MET A 1 8.18 -16.57 6.85
CA MET A 1 8.90 -17.05 5.65
C MET A 1 7.91 -17.22 4.50
N ALA A 2 7.47 -16.11 3.90
CA ALA A 2 6.77 -16.13 2.61
C ALA A 2 7.51 -15.11 1.75
N ARG A 3 8.56 -15.57 1.07
CA ARG A 3 9.31 -14.76 0.12
C ARG A 3 8.83 -15.17 -1.25
N THR A 4 8.01 -14.32 -1.86
CA THR A 4 7.53 -14.44 -3.24
C THR A 4 8.75 -14.54 -4.16
N LEU A 5 8.97 -15.73 -4.73
CA LEU A 5 10.02 -15.97 -5.71
C LEU A 5 9.63 -15.29 -7.03
N ARG A 6 10.49 -14.40 -7.51
CA ARG A 6 10.37 -13.72 -8.79
C ARG A 6 10.62 -14.72 -9.92
N TYR A 7 9.71 -14.71 -10.90
CA TYR A 7 9.84 -15.39 -12.19
C TYR A 7 11.16 -15.04 -12.89
N HIS A 8 11.90 -16.06 -13.33
CA HIS A 8 12.89 -15.94 -14.40
C HIS A 8 12.27 -16.49 -15.68
N ALA A 9 12.31 -15.67 -16.74
CA ALA A 9 11.83 -15.99 -18.07
C ALA A 9 12.76 -17.05 -18.69
N GLY A 10 12.21 -18.22 -19.00
CA GLY A 10 12.92 -19.36 -19.56
C GLY A 10 12.32 -20.75 -19.24
N ALA A 11 11.31 -20.84 -18.36
CA ALA A 11 10.65 -22.10 -18.04
C ALA A 11 9.69 -22.52 -19.17
N MET A 12 9.91 -23.71 -19.72
CA MET A 12 8.92 -24.42 -20.55
C MET A 12 7.55 -24.45 -19.84
N PRO A 13 6.43 -24.27 -20.56
CA PRO A 13 5.11 -24.32 -19.94
C PRO A 13 4.89 -25.64 -19.21
N PHE A 14 4.32 -25.56 -18.00
CA PHE A 14 4.05 -26.67 -17.11
C PHE A 14 3.19 -27.72 -17.82
N ARG A 15 3.79 -28.86 -18.20
CA ARG A 15 3.01 -29.99 -18.71
C ARG A 15 2.45 -30.79 -17.54
N THR A 16 1.12 -30.84 -17.46
CA THR A 16 0.35 -31.82 -16.72
C THR A 16 0.51 -33.21 -17.34
N TYR A 17 0.13 -34.25 -16.59
CA TYR A 17 0.14 -35.61 -17.10
C TYR A 17 -0.72 -35.77 -18.38
N GLU A 18 -1.86 -35.08 -18.46
CA GLU A 18 -2.73 -35.09 -19.64
C GLU A 18 -2.06 -34.46 -20.87
N GLU A 19 -1.23 -33.43 -20.69
CA GLU A 19 -0.44 -32.82 -21.76
C GLU A 19 0.67 -33.75 -22.24
N TYR A 20 1.34 -34.49 -21.34
CA TYR A 20 2.26 -35.56 -21.74
C TYR A 20 1.56 -36.67 -22.52
N ARG A 21 0.36 -37.07 -22.09
CA ARG A 21 -0.41 -38.13 -22.76
C ARG A 21 -0.90 -37.71 -24.14
N SER A 22 -1.44 -36.50 -24.27
CA SER A 22 -1.98 -35.95 -25.52
C SER A 22 -0.91 -35.60 -26.55
N SER A 23 0.29 -35.22 -26.10
CA SER A 23 1.45 -34.96 -26.98
C SER A 23 2.24 -36.22 -27.34
N GLY A 24 1.93 -37.37 -26.74
CA GLY A 24 2.70 -38.61 -26.91
C GLY A 24 4.10 -38.59 -26.27
N ALA A 25 4.40 -37.60 -25.42
CA ALA A 25 5.70 -37.39 -24.80
C ALA A 25 5.90 -38.14 -23.46
N VAL A 26 5.07 -39.15 -23.16
CA VAL A 26 5.16 -39.93 -21.90
C VAL A 26 6.53 -40.60 -21.71
N ALA A 27 7.26 -40.83 -22.79
CA ALA A 27 8.62 -41.37 -22.77
C ALA A 27 9.68 -40.39 -22.22
N SER A 28 9.50 -39.06 -22.36
CA SER A 28 10.46 -38.07 -21.84
C SER A 28 10.19 -37.67 -20.39
N LEU A 29 9.04 -38.06 -19.83
CA LEU A 29 8.57 -37.61 -18.52
C LEU A 29 9.60 -37.84 -17.40
N ASP A 30 10.31 -38.97 -17.41
CA ASP A 30 11.29 -39.29 -16.35
C ASP A 30 12.51 -38.37 -16.45
N GLU A 31 12.97 -38.08 -17.67
CA GLU A 31 14.07 -37.13 -17.92
C GLU A 31 13.67 -35.72 -17.51
N ASP A 32 12.45 -35.29 -17.90
CA ASP A 32 11.89 -33.98 -17.54
C ASP A 32 11.73 -33.84 -16.02
N TRP A 33 11.32 -34.93 -15.33
CA TRP A 33 11.23 -34.99 -13.88
C TRP A 33 12.58 -34.82 -13.21
N LEU A 34 13.60 -35.58 -13.63
CA LEU A 34 14.93 -35.52 -13.05
C LEU A 34 15.59 -34.16 -13.28
N ALA A 35 15.53 -33.63 -14.51
CA ALA A 35 16.07 -32.32 -14.83
C ALA A 35 15.40 -31.20 -14.00
N ARG A 36 14.09 -31.30 -13.75
CA ARG A 36 13.38 -30.35 -12.90
C ARG A 36 13.71 -30.55 -11.42
N ALA A 37 13.88 -31.78 -10.94
CA ALA A 37 14.28 -32.03 -9.56
C ALA A 37 15.66 -31.42 -9.29
N GLU A 38 16.56 -31.42 -10.28
CA GLU A 38 17.86 -30.79 -10.15
C GLU A 38 17.80 -29.25 -10.19
N SER A 39 17.00 -28.67 -11.09
CA SER A 39 16.97 -27.23 -11.34
C SER A 39 15.98 -26.45 -10.47
N GLU A 40 14.77 -27.00 -10.27
CA GLU A 40 13.65 -26.38 -9.56
C GLU A 40 13.02 -27.35 -8.52
N PRO A 41 13.80 -27.87 -7.53
CA PRO A 41 13.33 -28.85 -6.54
C PRO A 41 12.23 -28.33 -5.61
N THR A 42 11.86 -27.06 -5.68
CA THR A 42 10.79 -26.47 -4.85
C THR A 42 9.43 -26.46 -5.56
N ASP A 43 9.36 -26.86 -6.84
CA ASP A 43 8.12 -26.88 -7.62
C ASP A 43 7.23 -28.09 -7.29
N LEU A 44 6.82 -28.14 -6.03
CA LEU A 44 6.05 -29.25 -5.48
C LEU A 44 4.71 -29.45 -6.21
N ALA A 45 4.09 -28.36 -6.69
CA ALA A 45 2.81 -28.44 -7.38
C ALA A 45 2.91 -29.30 -8.65
N TRP A 46 4.00 -29.13 -9.40
CA TRP A 46 4.28 -29.91 -10.59
C TRP A 46 4.56 -31.38 -10.25
N PHE A 47 5.49 -31.66 -9.33
CA PHE A 47 5.86 -33.04 -8.97
C PHE A 47 4.65 -33.82 -8.40
N ALA A 48 3.94 -33.23 -7.45
CA ALA A 48 2.79 -33.90 -6.83
C ALA A 48 1.65 -34.11 -7.85
N GLY A 49 1.33 -33.11 -8.68
CA GLY A 49 0.29 -33.23 -9.70
C GLY A 49 0.61 -34.29 -10.76
N LEU A 50 1.87 -34.40 -11.17
CA LEU A 50 2.30 -35.39 -12.15
C LEU A 50 2.30 -36.81 -11.56
N ALA A 51 2.71 -36.98 -10.30
CA ALA A 51 2.63 -38.28 -9.61
C ALA A 51 1.18 -38.72 -9.36
N GLU A 52 0.29 -37.80 -8.98
CA GLU A 52 -1.15 -38.03 -8.87
C GLU A 52 -1.73 -38.48 -10.23
N GLY A 53 -1.33 -37.82 -11.32
CA GLY A 53 -1.74 -38.17 -12.69
C GLY A 53 -1.25 -39.55 -13.15
N LEU A 54 0.01 -39.89 -12.86
CA LEU A 54 0.57 -41.23 -13.12
C LEU A 54 -0.20 -42.31 -12.35
N ALA A 55 -0.44 -42.11 -11.06
CA ALA A 55 -1.21 -43.05 -10.25
C ALA A 55 -2.64 -43.23 -10.77
N ALA A 56 -3.32 -42.13 -11.15
CA ALA A 56 -4.66 -42.19 -11.75
C ALA A 56 -4.70 -42.94 -13.09
N ALA A 57 -3.57 -42.99 -13.81
CA ALA A 57 -3.43 -43.75 -15.05
C ALA A 57 -3.02 -45.22 -14.84
N GLY A 58 -2.90 -45.68 -13.58
CA GLY A 58 -2.48 -47.04 -13.23
C GLY A 58 -0.96 -47.24 -13.16
N GLU A 59 -0.16 -46.19 -13.34
CA GLU A 59 1.31 -46.20 -13.30
C GLU A 59 1.85 -45.93 -11.88
N GLU A 60 1.26 -46.58 -10.86
CA GLU A 60 1.58 -46.31 -9.45
C GLU A 60 3.05 -46.61 -9.09
N GLU A 61 3.63 -47.69 -9.63
CA GLU A 61 5.02 -48.07 -9.37
C GLU A 61 6.01 -47.05 -9.96
N ARG A 62 5.70 -46.51 -11.15
CA ARG A 62 6.50 -45.44 -11.76
C ARG A 62 6.40 -44.16 -10.94
N ALA A 63 5.20 -43.78 -10.51
CA ALA A 63 5.00 -42.64 -9.62
C ALA A 63 5.77 -42.79 -8.30
N ARG A 64 5.73 -43.98 -7.68
CA ARG A 64 6.52 -44.29 -6.46
C ARG A 64 8.01 -44.12 -6.68
N THR A 65 8.54 -44.67 -7.77
CA THR A 65 9.97 -44.59 -8.10
C THR A 65 10.42 -43.14 -8.27
N LEU A 66 9.65 -42.33 -9.02
CA LEU A 66 9.96 -40.92 -9.23
C LEU A 66 9.87 -40.10 -7.93
N LEU A 67 8.89 -40.40 -7.07
CA LEU A 67 8.74 -39.77 -5.76
C LEU A 67 9.88 -40.13 -4.81
N GLU A 68 10.36 -41.37 -4.82
CA GLU A 68 11.52 -41.81 -4.01
C GLU A 68 12.80 -41.07 -4.44
N LEU A 69 13.04 -40.93 -5.74
CA LEU A 69 14.18 -40.16 -6.27
C LEU A 69 14.08 -38.68 -5.88
N TYR A 70 12.90 -38.09 -5.99
CA TYR A 70 12.66 -36.70 -5.61
C TYR A 70 12.82 -36.49 -4.09
N GLU A 71 12.34 -37.41 -3.26
CA GLU A 71 12.54 -37.36 -1.81
C GLU A 71 14.03 -37.43 -1.44
N GLY A 72 14.80 -38.27 -2.14
CA GLY A 72 16.26 -38.34 -2.02
C GLY A 72 16.91 -36.99 -2.30
N GLU A 73 16.50 -36.32 -3.38
CA GLU A 73 17.01 -35.00 -3.76
C GLU A 73 16.66 -33.92 -2.71
N LEU A 74 15.40 -33.90 -2.25
CA LEU A 74 14.97 -32.98 -1.20
C LEU A 74 15.77 -33.18 0.10
N SER A 75 16.05 -34.42 0.44
CA SER A 75 16.82 -34.77 1.65
C SER A 75 18.30 -34.38 1.51
N ALA A 76 18.91 -34.63 0.35
CA ALA A 76 20.30 -34.27 0.05
C ALA A 76 20.53 -32.75 0.11
N ARG A 77 19.54 -31.96 -0.31
CA ARG A 77 19.55 -30.49 -0.26
C ARG A 77 19.02 -29.91 1.05
N GLU A 78 18.66 -30.75 2.02
CA GLU A 78 18.05 -30.34 3.29
C GLU A 78 16.78 -29.48 3.13
N LEU A 79 16.01 -29.70 2.06
CA LEU A 79 14.75 -29.02 1.75
C LEU A 79 13.58 -29.61 2.57
N TRP A 80 13.76 -29.71 3.88
CA TRP A 80 12.82 -30.36 4.80
C TRP A 80 11.40 -29.77 4.78
N PRO A 81 11.20 -28.44 4.68
CA PRO A 81 9.84 -27.89 4.59
C PRO A 81 9.10 -28.34 3.32
N VAL A 82 9.81 -28.46 2.20
CA VAL A 82 9.24 -28.94 0.93
C VAL A 82 8.94 -30.44 1.03
N ARG A 83 9.85 -31.22 1.63
CA ARG A 83 9.63 -32.65 1.90
C ARG A 83 8.41 -32.89 2.78
N LEU A 84 8.19 -32.08 3.81
CA LEU A 84 7.03 -32.22 4.69
C LEU A 84 5.72 -32.01 3.92
N GLU A 85 5.68 -31.01 3.06
CA GLU A 85 4.52 -30.70 2.23
C GLU A 85 4.29 -31.77 1.14
N LEU A 86 5.37 -32.35 0.58
CA LEU A 86 5.29 -33.53 -0.29
C LEU A 86 4.62 -34.71 0.42
N LEU A 87 5.09 -35.05 1.62
CA LEU A 87 4.50 -36.11 2.44
C LEU A 87 3.04 -35.84 2.78
N ARG A 88 2.65 -34.56 2.96
CA ARG A 88 1.26 -34.17 3.20
C ARG A 88 0.36 -34.44 2.00
N ARG A 89 0.85 -34.16 0.80
CA ARG A 89 0.06 -34.23 -0.43
C ARG A 89 0.01 -35.62 -1.05
N VAL A 90 1.17 -36.25 -1.23
CA VAL A 90 1.30 -37.54 -1.93
C VAL A 90 2.04 -38.59 -1.10
N GLY A 91 2.23 -38.36 0.19
CA GLY A 91 3.04 -39.27 1.02
C GLY A 91 2.44 -40.67 1.21
N THR A 92 1.12 -40.83 1.10
CA THR A 92 0.47 -42.16 1.10
C THR A 92 0.70 -42.94 -0.19
N LEU A 93 1.01 -42.25 -1.29
CA LEU A 93 1.47 -42.85 -2.54
C LEU A 93 2.97 -43.14 -2.47
N ALA A 94 3.77 -42.19 -1.99
CA ALA A 94 5.23 -42.23 -1.95
C ALA A 94 5.79 -43.24 -0.93
N VAL A 95 5.18 -43.33 0.24
CA VAL A 95 5.73 -44.06 1.39
C VAL A 95 4.77 -45.17 1.81
N ARG A 96 5.34 -46.35 2.10
CA ARG A 96 4.55 -47.49 2.62
C ARG A 96 3.82 -47.08 3.92
N PRO A 97 2.56 -47.49 4.12
CA PRO A 97 1.78 -47.10 5.31
C PRO A 97 2.49 -47.34 6.64
N SER A 98 3.19 -48.47 6.78
CA SER A 98 3.93 -48.83 8.00
C SER A 98 5.14 -47.94 8.32
N ARG A 99 5.64 -47.18 7.34
CA ARG A 99 6.76 -46.23 7.51
C ARG A 99 6.32 -44.77 7.46
N PHE A 100 5.08 -44.49 7.05
CA PHE A 100 4.63 -43.14 6.77
C PHE A 100 4.78 -42.18 7.97
N GLN A 101 4.27 -42.57 9.14
CA GLN A 101 4.45 -41.75 10.36
C GLN A 101 5.92 -41.56 10.71
N LYS A 102 6.76 -42.58 10.54
CA LYS A 102 8.20 -42.48 10.83
C LYS A 102 8.88 -41.44 9.94
N GLU A 103 8.56 -41.42 8.64
CA GLU A 103 9.12 -40.45 7.71
C GLU A 103 8.60 -39.03 7.97
N VAL A 104 7.31 -38.88 8.30
CA VAL A 104 6.76 -37.60 8.75
C VAL A 104 7.50 -37.11 10.00
N MET A 105 7.64 -37.95 11.03
CA MET A 105 8.35 -37.58 12.26
C MET A 105 9.81 -37.20 12.01
N ALA A 106 10.55 -37.98 11.23
CA ALA A 106 11.92 -37.68 10.85
C ALA A 106 12.03 -36.33 10.12
N THR A 107 11.05 -35.98 9.29
CA THR A 107 11.00 -34.69 8.61
C THR A 107 10.70 -33.55 9.57
N LEU A 108 9.70 -33.70 10.46
CA LEU A 108 9.32 -32.68 11.44
C LEU A 108 10.49 -32.31 12.37
N GLU A 109 11.26 -33.31 12.81
CA GLU A 109 12.45 -33.13 13.63
C GLU A 109 13.52 -32.28 12.95
N ARG A 110 13.62 -32.35 11.61
CA ARG A 110 14.52 -31.51 10.82
C ARG A 110 13.96 -30.12 10.57
N VAL A 111 12.67 -30.02 10.20
CA VAL A 111 11.99 -28.73 9.92
C VAL A 111 12.03 -27.81 11.14
N TRP A 112 11.85 -28.36 12.34
CA TRP A 112 11.78 -27.60 13.58
C TRP A 112 12.92 -27.91 14.54
N ALA A 113 14.08 -28.35 14.05
CA ALA A 113 15.24 -28.70 14.88
C ALA A 113 15.66 -27.58 15.86
N ALA A 114 15.47 -26.32 15.46
CA ALA A 114 15.82 -25.14 16.25
C ALA A 114 14.81 -24.79 17.36
N LYS A 115 13.67 -25.51 17.46
CA LYS A 115 12.57 -25.22 18.39
C LYS A 115 12.82 -25.88 19.76
N PRO A 116 13.07 -25.10 20.83
CA PRO A 116 13.44 -25.67 22.13
C PRO A 116 12.40 -26.65 22.70
N ASN A 117 11.10 -26.40 22.46
CA ASN A 117 10.03 -27.24 23.01
C ASN A 117 9.50 -28.29 22.03
N LEU A 118 10.18 -28.58 20.93
CA LEU A 118 9.70 -29.53 19.92
C LEU A 118 9.33 -30.89 20.52
N GLY A 119 10.24 -31.51 21.26
CA GLY A 119 10.01 -32.84 21.84
C GLY A 119 8.86 -32.87 22.86
N ALA A 120 8.70 -31.80 23.64
CA ALA A 120 7.58 -31.67 24.58
C ALA A 120 6.25 -31.46 23.84
N ALA A 121 6.25 -30.64 22.79
CA ALA A 121 5.08 -30.38 21.97
C ALA A 121 4.62 -31.63 21.21
N ILE A 122 5.54 -32.42 20.66
CA ILE A 122 5.27 -33.72 20.02
C ILE A 122 4.50 -34.64 20.97
N ARG A 123 4.97 -34.81 22.21
CA ARG A 123 4.28 -35.62 23.23
C ARG A 123 2.93 -35.05 23.61
N TYR A 124 2.84 -33.73 23.76
CA TYR A 124 1.60 -33.05 24.13
C TYR A 124 0.49 -33.24 23.07
N VAL A 125 0.80 -33.17 21.78
CA VAL A 125 -0.19 -33.44 20.71
C VAL A 125 -0.39 -34.93 20.43
N GLY A 126 0.41 -35.81 21.05
CA GLY A 126 0.34 -37.26 20.91
C GLY A 126 0.89 -37.78 19.59
N LEU A 127 1.87 -37.12 18.98
CA LEU A 127 2.55 -37.56 17.76
C LEU A 127 3.55 -38.70 18.00
N ASP A 128 3.96 -38.90 19.26
CA ASP A 128 4.73 -40.05 19.74
C ASP A 128 3.94 -41.36 19.73
N LYS A 129 2.60 -41.27 19.69
CA LYS A 129 1.71 -42.43 19.60
C LYS A 129 1.47 -42.80 18.15
N ASN A 130 1.68 -44.07 17.81
CA ASN A 130 1.46 -44.59 16.47
C ASN A 130 -0.02 -44.41 16.03
N THR A 131 -0.22 -44.06 14.76
CA THR A 131 -1.54 -43.94 14.14
C THR A 131 -1.46 -44.48 12.72
N ASP A 132 -2.36 -45.40 12.38
CA ASP A 132 -2.45 -45.93 11.02
C ASP A 132 -3.33 -45.05 10.11
N ASP A 133 -3.95 -44.01 10.67
CA ASP A 133 -4.77 -43.02 9.97
C ASP A 133 -3.96 -41.77 9.59
N PRO A 134 -3.69 -41.54 8.29
CA PRO A 134 -2.99 -40.36 7.79
C PRO A 134 -3.71 -39.03 8.09
N ALA A 135 -5.05 -38.98 8.05
CA ALA A 135 -5.78 -37.75 8.30
C ALA A 135 -5.59 -37.31 9.76
N ARG A 136 -5.72 -38.26 10.69
CA ARG A 136 -5.46 -38.04 12.12
C ARG A 136 -4.00 -37.68 12.40
N LEU A 137 -3.04 -38.21 11.64
CA LEU A 137 -1.64 -37.81 11.74
C LEU A 137 -1.49 -36.31 11.41
N TRP A 138 -2.05 -35.86 10.28
CA TRP A 138 -1.96 -34.46 9.84
C TRP A 138 -2.73 -33.49 10.75
N ASP A 139 -3.83 -33.91 11.37
CA ASP A 139 -4.49 -33.12 12.42
C ASP A 139 -3.54 -32.85 13.60
N LYS A 140 -2.79 -33.86 14.04
CA LYS A 140 -1.80 -33.69 15.11
C LYS A 140 -0.62 -32.82 14.66
N VAL A 141 -0.16 -32.95 13.42
CA VAL A 141 0.89 -32.08 12.86
C VAL A 141 0.43 -30.62 12.80
N THR A 142 -0.82 -30.37 12.40
CA THR A 142 -1.41 -29.03 12.37
C THR A 142 -1.47 -28.42 13.78
N ARG A 143 -1.85 -29.22 14.77
CA ARG A 143 -1.83 -28.81 16.19
C ARG A 143 -0.41 -28.52 16.68
N LEU A 144 0.58 -29.34 16.31
CA LEU A 144 1.99 -29.11 16.63
C LEU A 144 2.47 -27.77 16.08
N GLN A 145 2.22 -27.53 14.78
CA GLN A 145 2.60 -26.27 14.13
C GLN A 145 1.97 -25.06 14.83
N SER A 146 0.70 -25.15 15.21
CA SER A 146 -0.01 -24.08 15.93
C SER A 146 0.62 -23.75 17.28
N LEU A 147 1.23 -24.72 17.96
CA LEU A 147 1.95 -24.51 19.22
C LEU A 147 3.35 -23.92 18.98
N LEU A 148 4.10 -24.44 18.01
CA LEU A 148 5.49 -24.03 17.74
C LEU A 148 5.61 -22.60 17.21
N VAL A 149 4.53 -22.03 16.71
CA VAL A 149 4.42 -20.61 16.35
C VAL A 149 4.60 -19.69 17.57
N PHE A 150 4.34 -20.20 18.78
CA PHE A 150 4.51 -19.50 20.04
C PHE A 150 5.63 -20.11 20.90
N ASP A 151 6.63 -20.74 20.28
CA ASP A 151 7.73 -21.36 21.02
C ASP A 151 8.63 -20.31 21.71
N VAL A 152 9.44 -20.74 22.68
CA VAL A 152 10.42 -19.89 23.37
C VAL A 152 11.32 -19.19 22.35
N GLY A 153 11.49 -17.88 22.54
CA GLY A 153 12.25 -17.02 21.66
C GLY A 153 11.44 -16.41 20.52
N GLU A 154 10.25 -16.93 20.21
CA GLU A 154 9.37 -16.31 19.22
C GLU A 154 8.87 -14.94 19.68
N VAL A 155 8.69 -14.05 18.69
CA VAL A 155 8.30 -12.68 18.93
C VAL A 155 6.86 -12.50 18.49
N VAL A 156 6.06 -11.89 19.36
CA VAL A 156 4.62 -11.69 19.19
C VAL A 156 4.26 -10.24 19.45
N VAL A 157 3.12 -9.80 18.93
CA VAL A 157 2.49 -8.54 19.31
C VAL A 157 1.12 -8.81 19.93
N MET A 158 0.83 -8.12 21.02
CA MET A 158 -0.46 -8.15 21.70
C MET A 158 -1.04 -6.75 21.77
N GLN A 159 -2.34 -6.61 21.44
CA GLN A 159 -3.02 -5.32 21.51
C GLN A 159 -2.95 -4.75 22.95
N GLY A 160 -2.54 -3.49 23.07
CA GLY A 160 -2.39 -2.80 24.36
C GLY A 160 -1.11 -3.12 25.15
N GLN A 161 -0.43 -4.25 24.88
CA GLN A 161 0.86 -4.58 25.51
C GLN A 161 2.08 -4.31 24.60
N GLY A 162 1.87 -4.29 23.28
CA GLY A 162 2.94 -4.06 22.31
C GLY A 162 3.68 -5.34 21.93
N VAL A 163 4.94 -5.18 21.55
CA VAL A 163 5.80 -6.30 21.11
C VAL A 163 6.37 -7.02 22.34
N GLY A 164 6.42 -8.34 22.30
CA GLY A 164 7.02 -9.15 23.35
C GLY A 164 7.65 -10.43 22.83
N ARG A 165 8.54 -11.01 23.64
CA ARG A 165 9.20 -12.30 23.36
C ARG A 165 8.64 -13.38 24.26
N VAL A 166 8.36 -14.55 23.72
CA VAL A 166 7.97 -15.72 24.52
C VAL A 166 9.18 -16.18 25.32
N ALA A 167 9.09 -16.05 26.64
CA ALA A 167 10.14 -16.44 27.59
C ALA A 167 10.00 -17.90 28.03
N GLU A 168 8.77 -18.38 28.17
CA GLU A 168 8.48 -19.75 28.64
C GLU A 168 7.22 -20.30 27.98
N VAL A 169 7.23 -21.61 27.70
CA VAL A 169 6.07 -22.38 27.25
C VAL A 169 5.83 -23.50 28.26
N ASN A 170 4.70 -23.45 28.95
CA ASN A 170 4.30 -24.46 29.92
C ASN A 170 3.11 -25.26 29.39
N LEU A 171 3.41 -26.37 28.70
CA LEU A 171 2.40 -27.24 28.11
C LEU A 171 1.49 -27.93 29.16
N PRO A 172 2.00 -28.43 30.31
CA PRO A 172 1.13 -29.00 31.35
C PRO A 172 0.11 -28.01 31.92
N LEU A 173 0.48 -26.74 32.08
CA LEU A 173 -0.42 -25.67 32.54
C LEU A 173 -1.15 -24.95 31.41
N GLU A 174 -1.00 -25.42 30.17
CA GLU A 174 -1.50 -24.79 28.95
C GLU A 174 -1.29 -23.26 28.91
N SER A 175 -0.09 -22.78 29.26
CA SER A 175 0.22 -21.36 29.36
C SER A 175 1.58 -20.96 28.76
N LEU A 176 1.67 -19.69 28.38
CA LEU A 176 2.84 -19.01 27.85
C LEU A 176 3.21 -17.87 28.77
N LYS A 177 4.51 -17.65 29.01
CA LYS A 177 5.02 -16.46 29.68
C LYS A 177 5.71 -15.58 28.66
N ILE A 178 5.31 -14.31 28.58
CA ILE A 178 5.75 -13.37 27.55
C ILE A 178 6.32 -12.13 28.22
N ASP A 179 7.50 -11.73 27.76
CA ASP A 179 8.16 -10.50 28.18
C ASP A 179 7.92 -9.41 27.13
N PHE A 180 7.01 -8.49 27.46
CA PHE A 180 6.70 -7.31 26.64
C PHE A 180 7.60 -6.13 27.02
N GLU A 181 7.78 -5.17 26.11
CA GLU A 181 8.60 -3.97 26.32
C GLU A 181 8.29 -3.22 27.64
N LYS A 182 7.01 -3.12 28.00
CA LYS A 182 6.56 -2.39 29.20
C LYS A 182 6.37 -3.28 30.43
N ARG A 183 6.20 -4.59 30.24
CA ARG A 183 5.81 -5.52 31.30
C ARG A 183 6.33 -6.93 31.01
N ALA A 184 7.23 -7.39 31.85
CA ALA A 184 7.75 -8.76 31.82
C ALA A 184 6.82 -9.74 32.53
N GLY A 185 6.88 -11.02 32.13
CA GLY A 185 6.23 -12.13 32.81
C GLY A 185 4.71 -12.18 32.67
N VAL A 186 4.15 -11.66 31.58
CA VAL A 186 2.71 -11.74 31.34
C VAL A 186 2.33 -13.16 30.92
N THR A 187 1.42 -13.78 31.68
CA THR A 187 0.93 -15.14 31.41
C THR A 187 -0.28 -15.12 30.46
N VAL A 188 -0.22 -15.88 29.38
CA VAL A 188 -1.30 -16.05 28.39
C VAL A 188 -1.59 -17.53 28.21
N GLY A 189 -2.85 -17.95 28.30
CA GLY A 189 -3.23 -19.36 28.04
C GLY A 189 -3.06 -19.75 26.56
N LEU A 190 -2.58 -20.96 26.27
CA LEU A 190 -2.35 -21.46 24.91
C LEU A 190 -3.60 -21.37 24.02
N ARG A 191 -4.79 -21.65 24.58
CA ARG A 191 -6.07 -21.55 23.84
C ARG A 191 -6.45 -20.13 23.46
N ALA A 192 -6.01 -19.14 24.25
CA ALA A 192 -6.25 -17.73 24.00
C ALA A 192 -5.15 -17.08 23.14
N ALA A 193 -3.96 -17.69 23.07
CA ALA A 193 -2.81 -17.17 22.35
C ALA A 193 -3.14 -16.82 20.89
N ALA A 194 -3.81 -17.72 20.15
CA ALA A 194 -4.19 -17.48 18.76
C ALA A 194 -5.15 -16.28 18.55
N LYS A 195 -5.88 -15.87 19.59
CA LYS A 195 -6.81 -14.72 19.53
C LYS A 195 -6.17 -13.43 20.02
N LEU A 196 -5.25 -13.51 20.99
CA LEU A 196 -4.66 -12.35 21.67
C LEU A 196 -3.30 -11.94 21.09
N LEU A 197 -2.58 -12.89 20.48
CA LEU A 197 -1.22 -12.72 20.03
C LEU A 197 -1.16 -12.88 18.51
N ARG A 198 -0.46 -11.95 17.87
CA ARG A 198 -0.07 -12.07 16.47
C ARG A 198 1.44 -12.37 16.40
N PRO A 199 1.85 -13.54 15.89
CA PRO A 199 3.25 -13.87 15.67
C PRO A 199 3.90 -12.90 14.67
N LEU A 200 5.14 -12.49 14.94
CA LEU A 200 5.92 -11.64 14.05
C LEU A 200 7.02 -12.47 13.36
N PRO A 201 6.97 -12.62 12.03
CA PRO A 201 7.95 -13.41 11.31
C PRO A 201 9.35 -12.76 11.37
N PRO A 202 10.42 -13.55 11.17
CA PRO A 202 11.77 -13.00 11.02
C PRO A 202 11.81 -11.90 9.96
N GLY A 203 12.51 -10.80 10.27
CA GLY A 203 12.61 -9.63 9.40
C GLY A 203 11.49 -8.59 9.56
N HIS A 204 10.39 -8.92 10.25
CA HIS A 204 9.34 -7.94 10.54
C HIS A 204 9.88 -6.76 11.37
N LEU A 205 9.52 -5.53 11.03
CA LEU A 205 10.09 -4.33 11.65
C LEU A 205 9.96 -4.31 13.18
N LEU A 206 8.75 -4.55 13.68
CA LEU A 206 8.48 -4.66 15.12
C LEU A 206 9.30 -5.75 15.83
N ARG A 207 9.64 -6.84 15.13
CA ARG A 207 10.50 -7.89 15.68
C ARG A 207 11.96 -7.43 15.74
N ARG A 208 12.44 -6.75 14.69
CA ARG A 208 13.77 -6.12 14.68
C ARG A 208 13.93 -5.07 15.78
N LYS A 209 12.86 -4.42 16.22
CA LYS A 209 12.90 -3.50 17.36
C LYS A 209 13.44 -4.16 18.64
N LEU A 210 13.14 -5.45 18.84
CA LEU A 210 13.64 -6.24 19.96
C LEU A 210 14.96 -6.96 19.67
N GLU A 211 15.20 -7.35 18.42
CA GLU A 211 16.34 -8.21 18.03
C GLU A 211 17.56 -7.44 17.52
N ASP A 212 17.36 -6.27 16.92
CA ASP A 212 18.37 -5.47 16.22
C ASP A 212 18.04 -3.96 16.32
N PRO A 213 18.02 -3.38 17.53
CA PRO A 213 17.73 -1.95 17.71
C PRO A 213 18.80 -1.07 17.04
N GLU A 214 20.08 -1.41 17.18
CA GLU A 214 21.18 -0.65 16.58
C GLU A 214 21.15 -0.66 15.05
N GLY A 215 20.81 -1.80 14.43
CA GLY A 215 20.66 -1.87 12.98
C GLY A 215 19.44 -1.09 12.46
N LEU A 216 18.38 -0.95 13.27
CA LEU A 216 17.26 -0.08 12.94
C LEU A 216 17.62 1.41 13.08
N GLU A 217 18.44 1.78 14.07
CA GLU A 217 18.93 3.15 14.20
C GLU A 217 19.83 3.55 13.02
N ARG A 218 20.73 2.66 12.60
CA ARG A 218 21.53 2.86 11.39
C ARG A 218 20.64 2.97 10.16
N LEU A 219 19.67 2.07 9.98
CA LEU A 219 18.74 2.14 8.85
C LEU A 219 17.92 3.44 8.86
N ARG A 220 17.49 3.92 10.02
CA ARG A 220 16.79 5.21 10.16
C ARG A 220 17.63 6.38 9.65
N ASP A 221 18.90 6.43 10.04
CA ASP A 221 19.76 7.59 9.80
C ASP A 221 20.44 7.54 8.41
N GLU A 222 20.82 6.35 7.93
CA GLU A 222 21.54 6.15 6.66
C GLU A 222 20.59 5.92 5.47
N ASP A 223 19.48 5.22 5.67
CA ASP A 223 18.52 4.88 4.60
C ASP A 223 17.05 5.03 5.06
N PRO A 224 16.56 6.28 5.26
CA PRO A 224 15.16 6.54 5.58
C PRO A 224 14.16 5.85 4.63
N PRO A 225 14.37 5.85 3.29
CA PRO A 225 13.55 5.06 2.37
C PRO A 225 13.52 3.56 2.66
N GLY A 226 14.66 2.93 2.95
CA GLY A 226 14.76 1.51 3.28
C GLY A 226 14.02 1.15 4.57
N LEU A 227 14.03 2.04 5.58
CA LEU A 227 13.20 1.85 6.77
C LEU A 227 11.70 1.91 6.44
N LEU A 228 11.29 2.87 5.62
CA LEU A 228 9.89 2.99 5.18
C LEU A 228 9.46 1.78 4.34
N ARG A 229 10.34 1.27 3.47
CA ARG A 229 10.15 0.04 2.71
C ARG A 229 9.89 -1.15 3.63
N ALA A 230 10.74 -1.35 4.63
CA ALA A 230 10.62 -2.48 5.56
C ALA A 230 9.27 -2.48 6.31
N LEU A 231 8.71 -1.29 6.57
CA LEU A 231 7.37 -1.16 7.14
C LEU A 231 6.28 -1.48 6.11
N LEU A 232 6.31 -0.82 4.94
CA LEU A 232 5.24 -0.88 3.95
C LEU A 232 5.18 -2.21 3.18
N GLU A 233 6.30 -2.91 2.97
CA GLU A 233 6.32 -4.24 2.33
C GLU A 233 5.62 -5.30 3.19
N ASN A 234 5.61 -5.12 4.51
CA ASN A 234 4.95 -6.03 5.46
C ASN A 234 3.55 -5.54 5.88
N ALA A 235 3.10 -4.41 5.32
CA ALA A 235 1.78 -3.88 5.61
C ALA A 235 0.72 -4.61 4.77
N GLU A 236 -0.31 -5.13 5.43
CA GLU A 236 -1.44 -5.81 4.77
C GLU A 236 -2.28 -4.84 3.90
N ARG A 237 -2.22 -3.54 4.21
CA ARG A 237 -2.94 -2.48 3.50
C ARG A 237 -2.12 -1.19 3.42
N PRO A 238 -2.44 -0.29 2.47
CA PRO A 238 -1.88 1.06 2.47
C PRO A 238 -2.07 1.76 3.82
N MET A 239 -1.03 2.44 4.28
CA MET A 239 -0.99 3.07 5.60
C MET A 239 -1.03 4.59 5.48
N THR A 240 -1.73 5.26 6.39
CA THR A 240 -1.69 6.72 6.53
C THR A 240 -0.37 7.17 7.15
N ALA A 241 0.00 8.44 6.97
CA ALA A 241 1.20 9.01 7.62
C ALA A 241 1.13 8.92 9.16
N GLY A 242 -0.07 8.99 9.74
CA GLY A 242 -0.29 8.81 11.18
C GLY A 242 -0.01 7.37 11.64
N GLU A 243 -0.55 6.38 10.93
CA GLU A 243 -0.29 4.95 11.21
C GLU A 243 1.20 4.60 11.07
N ILE A 244 1.88 5.20 10.08
CA ILE A 244 3.34 5.04 9.90
C ILE A 244 4.09 5.65 11.09
N ARG A 245 3.74 6.87 11.51
CA ARG A 245 4.35 7.55 12.66
C ARG A 245 4.21 6.73 13.94
N GLU A 246 3.01 6.19 14.19
CA GLU A 246 2.75 5.33 15.34
C GLU A 246 3.56 4.03 15.28
N SER A 247 3.64 3.40 14.12
CA SER A 247 4.38 2.14 13.94
C SER A 247 5.90 2.31 14.10
N LEU A 248 6.41 3.52 13.79
CA LEU A 248 7.82 3.89 13.94
C LEU A 248 8.11 4.58 15.27
N ALA A 249 7.13 4.68 16.17
CA ALA A 249 7.33 5.28 17.49
C ALA A 249 8.38 4.49 18.28
N GLY A 250 9.38 5.20 18.79
CA GLY A 250 10.55 4.62 19.47
C GLY A 250 11.67 4.16 18.55
N ILE A 251 11.47 4.14 17.22
CA ILE A 251 12.55 3.99 16.22
C ILE A 251 12.94 5.38 15.70
N VAL A 252 11.95 6.14 15.23
CA VAL A 252 12.11 7.53 14.79
C VAL A 252 11.66 8.46 15.93
N PRO A 253 12.57 9.24 16.54
CA PRO A 253 12.19 10.22 17.57
C PRO A 253 11.26 11.28 17.00
N GLU A 254 10.32 11.76 17.81
CA GLU A 254 9.36 12.79 17.42
C GLU A 254 10.02 14.08 16.89
N SER A 255 11.16 14.46 17.47
CA SER A 255 11.95 15.61 17.03
C SER A 255 12.56 15.46 15.63
N LYS A 256 12.80 14.23 15.17
CA LYS A 256 13.38 13.92 13.85
C LYS A 256 12.32 13.60 12.79
N TRP A 257 11.05 13.42 13.18
CA TRP A 257 9.98 12.92 12.30
C TRP A 257 9.83 13.71 11.00
N THR A 258 9.73 15.04 11.08
CA THR A 258 9.50 15.89 9.90
C THR A 258 10.60 15.76 8.85
N GLY A 259 11.87 15.77 9.29
CA GLY A 259 13.03 15.62 8.40
C GLY A 259 13.12 14.21 7.82
N TRP A 260 12.96 13.20 8.68
CA TRP A 260 12.98 11.79 8.27
C TRP A 260 11.87 11.48 7.25
N TRP A 261 10.63 11.93 7.50
CA TRP A 261 9.50 11.71 6.61
C TRP A 261 9.69 12.36 5.24
N ALA A 262 10.24 13.57 5.22
CA ALA A 262 10.55 14.28 3.98
C ALA A 262 11.60 13.56 3.12
N ALA A 263 12.56 12.86 3.75
CA ALA A 263 13.55 12.04 3.05
C ALA A 263 12.96 10.69 2.60
N ALA A 264 12.27 9.98 3.50
CA ALA A 264 11.77 8.63 3.26
C ALA A 264 10.76 8.55 2.10
N ARG A 265 9.85 9.53 1.99
CA ARG A 265 8.79 9.52 0.97
C ARG A 265 9.23 9.91 -0.44
N ARG A 266 10.49 10.33 -0.62
CA ARG A 266 11.02 10.74 -1.93
C ARG A 266 11.33 9.57 -2.85
N HIS A 267 11.41 8.36 -2.30
CA HIS A 267 11.77 7.18 -3.06
C HIS A 267 10.74 6.89 -4.17
N PRO A 268 11.16 6.60 -5.42
CA PRO A 268 10.26 6.39 -6.55
C PRO A 268 9.19 5.32 -6.31
N GLN A 269 9.55 4.25 -5.59
CA GLN A 269 8.67 3.12 -5.28
C GLN A 269 7.64 3.39 -4.18
N VAL A 270 7.71 4.51 -3.47
CA VAL A 270 6.68 4.89 -2.49
C VAL A 270 5.53 5.52 -3.26
N VAL A 271 4.34 4.94 -3.27
CA VAL A 271 3.16 5.53 -3.93
C VAL A 271 2.20 6.05 -2.90
N ALA A 272 1.75 7.28 -3.07
CA ALA A 272 0.74 7.91 -2.23
C ALA A 272 -0.60 8.01 -2.97
N SER A 273 -1.71 7.76 -2.27
CA SER A 273 -3.04 7.94 -2.82
C SER A 273 -3.40 9.42 -3.02
N SER A 274 -4.36 9.68 -3.91
CA SER A 274 -5.09 10.95 -3.99
C SER A 274 -6.27 10.97 -3.02
N GLY A 275 -6.78 12.17 -2.70
CA GLY A 275 -7.95 12.37 -1.82
C GLY A 275 -7.62 12.84 -0.40
N GLY A 276 -8.67 13.14 0.38
CA GLY A 276 -8.58 13.78 1.70
C GLY A 276 -7.86 12.94 2.77
N ARG A 277 -7.89 11.60 2.65
CA ARG A 277 -7.12 10.70 3.53
C ARG A 277 -6.03 9.98 2.76
N GLN A 278 -4.85 10.58 2.72
CA GLN A 278 -3.71 10.05 2.00
C GLN A 278 -3.15 8.78 2.66
N THR A 279 -3.00 7.73 1.86
CA THR A 279 -2.33 6.49 2.25
C THR A 279 -1.10 6.25 1.39
N TYR A 280 -0.17 5.43 1.88
CA TYR A 280 1.12 5.15 1.30
C TYR A 280 1.32 3.63 1.17
N ARG A 281 1.95 3.21 0.09
CA ARG A 281 2.36 1.82 -0.14
C ARG A 281 3.71 1.76 -0.83
N TRP A 282 4.38 0.62 -0.72
CA TRP A 282 5.61 0.32 -1.44
C TRP A 282 5.31 -0.56 -2.65
N GLU A 283 5.82 -0.17 -3.82
CA GLU A 283 5.68 -0.92 -5.06
C GLU A 283 6.92 -1.76 -5.35
N ALA A 284 6.74 -2.96 -5.89
CA ALA A 284 7.83 -3.91 -6.11
C ALA A 284 8.87 -3.44 -7.13
N SER A 285 8.48 -2.51 -8.02
CA SER A 285 9.34 -1.89 -9.03
C SER A 285 8.94 -0.43 -9.26
N GLU A 286 9.85 0.35 -9.84
CA GLU A 286 9.56 1.73 -10.27
C GLU A 286 8.46 1.77 -11.33
N GLN A 287 8.49 0.83 -12.30
CA GLN A 287 7.41 0.71 -13.29
C GLN A 287 6.06 0.43 -12.63
N GLY A 288 6.02 -0.46 -11.64
CA GLY A 288 4.81 -0.73 -10.87
C GLY A 288 4.27 0.52 -10.15
N ALA A 289 5.17 1.39 -9.69
CA ALA A 289 4.82 2.69 -9.12
C ALA A 289 4.24 3.67 -10.14
N LEU A 290 4.80 3.75 -11.35
CA LEU A 290 4.23 4.57 -12.41
C LEU A 290 2.84 4.05 -12.82
N ASP A 291 2.70 2.74 -12.99
CA ASP A 291 1.41 2.12 -13.35
C ASP A 291 0.35 2.29 -12.26
N ALA A 292 0.77 2.32 -10.99
CA ALA A 292 -0.10 2.66 -9.88
C ALA A 292 -0.63 4.08 -9.95
N VAL A 293 0.24 5.05 -10.28
CA VAL A 293 -0.16 6.45 -10.49
C VAL A 293 -1.12 6.56 -11.66
N ARG A 294 -0.87 5.88 -12.79
CA ARG A 294 -1.79 5.82 -13.94
C ARG A 294 -3.16 5.29 -13.55
N ARG A 295 -3.22 4.18 -12.81
CA ARG A 295 -4.49 3.61 -12.32
C ARG A 295 -5.22 4.59 -11.42
N ALA A 296 -4.53 5.24 -10.47
CA ALA A 296 -5.15 6.23 -9.58
C ALA A 296 -5.67 7.44 -10.37
N PHE A 297 -4.91 7.90 -11.37
CA PHE A 297 -5.30 9.02 -12.23
C PHE A 297 -6.54 8.70 -13.06
N ALA A 298 -6.60 7.51 -13.68
CA ALA A 298 -7.74 7.10 -14.50
C ALA A 298 -9.08 7.11 -13.74
N HIS A 299 -9.06 6.83 -12.43
CA HIS A 299 -10.26 6.77 -11.58
C HIS A 299 -10.56 8.06 -10.81
N ALA A 300 -9.64 9.04 -10.82
CA ALA A 300 -9.83 10.29 -10.11
C ALA A 300 -10.78 11.23 -10.87
N ASP A 301 -11.51 12.05 -10.12
CA ASP A 301 -12.22 13.20 -10.68
C ASP A 301 -11.22 14.23 -11.28
N PRO A 302 -11.66 15.17 -12.13
CA PRO A 302 -10.76 16.12 -12.78
C PRO A 302 -9.85 16.91 -11.83
N ARG A 303 -10.33 17.34 -10.65
CA ARG A 303 -9.51 18.06 -9.67
C ARG A 303 -8.55 17.13 -8.96
N GLY A 304 -8.98 15.91 -8.64
CA GLY A 304 -8.11 14.82 -8.19
C GLY A 304 -6.97 14.50 -9.18
N LYS A 305 -7.24 14.55 -10.49
CA LYS A 305 -6.24 14.39 -11.56
C LYS A 305 -5.20 15.52 -11.55
N VAL A 306 -5.62 16.78 -11.36
CA VAL A 306 -4.71 17.93 -11.21
C VAL A 306 -3.78 17.73 -10.02
N GLU A 307 -4.30 17.28 -8.88
CA GLU A 307 -3.49 17.00 -7.69
C GLU A 307 -2.51 15.83 -7.89
N LEU A 308 -2.92 14.79 -8.61
CA LEU A 308 -2.03 13.69 -8.97
C LEU A 308 -0.89 14.14 -9.89
N LEU A 309 -1.16 14.98 -10.89
CA LEU A 309 -0.12 15.57 -11.73
C LEU A 309 0.86 16.40 -10.88
N ARG A 310 0.35 17.34 -10.07
CA ARG A 310 1.20 18.21 -9.22
C ARG A 310 2.14 17.43 -8.30
N ARG A 311 1.71 16.27 -7.80
CA ARG A 311 2.49 15.43 -6.88
C ARG A 311 3.52 14.53 -7.58
N ASN A 312 3.26 14.16 -8.83
CA ASN A 312 4.06 13.16 -9.55
C ASN A 312 4.81 13.73 -10.75
N ALA A 313 4.66 15.02 -11.07
CA ALA A 313 5.32 15.68 -12.19
C ALA A 313 6.86 15.53 -12.18
N ASP A 314 7.47 15.59 -10.99
CA ASP A 314 8.93 15.49 -10.84
C ASP A 314 9.44 14.02 -10.86
N ARG A 315 8.55 13.03 -10.85
CA ARG A 315 8.95 11.61 -10.78
C ARG A 315 9.49 11.08 -12.08
N ASP A 316 8.73 11.32 -13.14
CA ASP A 316 9.01 10.81 -14.47
C ASP A 316 8.46 11.79 -15.52
N PRO A 317 9.33 12.40 -16.35
CA PRO A 317 8.89 13.36 -17.36
C PRO A 317 7.95 12.74 -18.42
N ALA A 318 8.05 11.44 -18.70
CA ALA A 318 7.18 10.79 -19.68
C ALA A 318 5.75 10.66 -19.12
N LEU A 319 5.60 10.16 -17.90
CA LEU A 319 4.33 10.12 -17.17
C LEU A 319 3.73 11.53 -17.02
N ALA A 320 4.54 12.53 -16.66
CA ALA A 320 4.04 13.90 -16.50
C ALA A 320 3.42 14.44 -17.80
N ARG A 321 4.05 14.18 -18.96
CA ARG A 321 3.49 14.56 -20.27
C ARG A 321 2.22 13.80 -20.63
N GLU A 322 2.16 12.51 -20.31
CA GLU A 322 0.97 11.67 -20.50
C GLU A 322 -0.23 12.24 -19.71
N LEU A 323 -0.06 12.43 -18.40
CA LEU A 323 -1.11 12.96 -17.52
C LEU A 323 -1.52 14.39 -17.90
N ALA A 324 -0.56 15.21 -18.32
CA ALA A 324 -0.82 16.57 -18.81
C ALA A 324 -1.64 16.57 -20.10
N GLY A 325 -1.41 15.61 -21.01
CA GLY A 325 -2.18 15.44 -22.24
C GLY A 325 -3.66 15.14 -21.95
N ASP A 326 -3.92 14.21 -21.04
CA ASP A 326 -5.29 13.87 -20.61
C ASP A 326 -6.00 15.07 -19.97
N LEU A 327 -5.31 15.77 -19.06
CA LEU A 327 -5.84 16.99 -18.44
C LEU A 327 -6.11 18.08 -19.49
N ALA A 328 -5.27 18.19 -20.52
CA ALA A 328 -5.49 19.15 -21.57
C ALA A 328 -6.75 18.86 -22.41
N SER A 329 -7.03 17.57 -22.70
CA SER A 329 -8.30 17.18 -23.34
C SER A 329 -9.49 17.55 -22.46
N ILE A 330 -9.43 17.24 -21.16
CA ILE A 330 -10.48 17.56 -20.19
C ILE A 330 -10.73 19.07 -20.16
N ALA A 331 -9.69 19.90 -20.11
CA ALA A 331 -9.84 21.35 -20.11
C ALA A 331 -10.47 21.88 -21.40
N GLY A 332 -10.14 21.30 -22.57
CA GLY A 332 -10.77 21.66 -23.84
C GLY A 332 -12.25 21.30 -23.89
N GLU A 333 -12.60 20.09 -23.45
CA GLU A 333 -13.98 19.56 -23.47
C GLU A 333 -14.89 20.22 -22.43
N SER A 334 -14.33 20.65 -21.30
CA SER A 334 -15.08 21.26 -20.19
C SER A 334 -15.15 22.78 -20.26
N ALA A 335 -14.47 23.44 -21.21
CA ALA A 335 -14.39 24.91 -21.28
C ALA A 335 -15.75 25.63 -21.28
N GLU A 336 -16.75 25.06 -21.95
CA GLU A 336 -18.10 25.65 -22.01
C GLU A 336 -18.96 25.33 -20.78
N ARG A 337 -18.80 24.14 -20.18
CA ARG A 337 -19.68 23.64 -19.11
C ARG A 337 -19.15 23.94 -17.72
N GLU A 338 -17.83 23.81 -17.55
CA GLU A 338 -17.08 24.07 -16.31
C GLU A 338 -15.84 24.93 -16.63
N PRO A 339 -16.05 26.20 -17.00
CA PRO A 339 -14.96 27.11 -17.35
C PRO A 339 -13.94 27.28 -16.22
N GLY A 340 -14.37 27.22 -14.96
CA GLY A 340 -13.49 27.29 -13.79
C GLY A 340 -12.53 26.11 -13.69
N LEU A 341 -13.02 24.88 -13.86
CA LEU A 341 -12.19 23.68 -13.91
C LEU A 341 -11.15 23.78 -15.05
N SER A 342 -11.58 24.23 -16.22
CA SER A 342 -10.70 24.39 -17.38
C SER A 342 -9.57 25.38 -17.11
N LEU A 343 -9.88 26.49 -16.44
CA LEU A 343 -8.90 27.48 -16.03
C LEU A 343 -7.97 26.96 -14.92
N GLU A 344 -8.49 26.18 -13.96
CA GLU A 344 -7.68 25.52 -12.92
C GLU A 344 -6.66 24.55 -13.51
N ILE A 345 -7.08 23.74 -14.49
CA ILE A 345 -6.20 22.84 -15.24
C ILE A 345 -5.15 23.66 -15.99
N TRP A 346 -5.55 24.73 -16.68
CA TRP A 346 -4.64 25.61 -17.39
C TRP A 346 -3.53 26.15 -16.48
N PHE A 347 -3.88 26.69 -15.31
CA PHE A 347 -2.91 27.18 -14.34
C PHE A 347 -1.98 26.07 -13.82
N ALA A 348 -2.50 24.85 -13.64
CA ALA A 348 -1.68 23.73 -13.22
C ALA A 348 -0.65 23.33 -14.29
N LEU A 349 -1.06 23.25 -15.56
CA LEU A 349 -0.20 22.90 -16.68
C LEU A 349 0.83 23.99 -16.97
N GLU A 350 0.43 25.27 -16.93
CA GLU A 350 1.32 26.44 -17.07
C GLU A 350 2.42 26.39 -16.00
N ARG A 351 2.04 26.27 -14.73
CA ARG A 351 2.98 26.29 -13.60
C ARG A 351 3.99 25.14 -13.65
N LEU A 352 3.58 23.98 -14.14
CA LEU A 352 4.44 22.79 -14.24
C LEU A 352 5.23 22.73 -15.55
N GLY A 353 5.01 23.66 -16.49
CA GLY A 353 5.72 23.67 -17.78
C GLY A 353 5.24 22.63 -18.79
N PHE A 354 4.01 22.13 -18.63
CA PHE A 354 3.39 21.14 -19.52
C PHE A 354 2.20 21.70 -20.32
N LEU A 355 2.10 23.02 -20.47
CA LEU A 355 1.02 23.66 -21.21
C LEU A 355 1.12 23.38 -22.73
N PRO A 356 0.14 22.69 -23.34
CA PRO A 356 0.16 22.44 -24.78
C PRO A 356 -0.30 23.67 -25.57
N ALA A 357 0.12 23.73 -26.83
CA ALA A 357 -0.25 24.83 -27.75
C ALA A 357 -1.77 25.00 -27.90
N SER A 358 -2.54 23.91 -27.86
CA SER A 358 -4.01 23.92 -27.98
C SER A 358 -4.71 24.73 -26.87
N LEU A 359 -4.09 24.88 -25.70
CA LEU A 359 -4.67 25.60 -24.57
C LEU A 359 -4.08 27.00 -24.36
N GLN A 360 -3.15 27.45 -25.20
CA GLN A 360 -2.53 28.77 -25.03
C GLN A 360 -3.55 29.91 -25.09
N ALA A 361 -4.54 29.81 -25.97
CA ALA A 361 -5.59 30.82 -26.13
C ALA A 361 -6.75 30.68 -25.13
N LEU A 362 -6.76 29.64 -24.27
CA LEU A 362 -7.87 29.36 -23.37
C LEU A 362 -8.17 30.52 -22.40
N PRO A 363 -7.18 31.17 -21.77
CA PRO A 363 -7.46 32.32 -20.90
C PRO A 363 -8.12 33.48 -21.65
N ASP A 364 -7.71 33.76 -22.89
CA ASP A 364 -8.30 34.83 -23.69
C ASP A 364 -9.75 34.50 -24.10
N GLN A 365 -10.04 33.21 -24.34
CA GLN A 365 -11.41 32.74 -24.61
C GLN A 365 -12.30 32.86 -23.37
N LEU A 366 -11.83 32.41 -22.20
CA LEU A 366 -12.62 32.35 -20.97
C LEU A 366 -12.74 33.69 -20.25
N LEU A 367 -11.66 34.47 -20.21
CA LEU A 367 -11.56 35.74 -19.45
C LEU A 367 -11.72 36.98 -20.36
N GLY A 368 -11.82 36.80 -21.68
CA GLY A 368 -12.01 37.88 -22.64
C GLY A 368 -13.46 38.41 -22.68
N ALA A 369 -13.71 39.33 -23.61
CA ALA A 369 -15.02 39.99 -23.77
C ALA A 369 -16.17 39.03 -24.13
N GLY A 370 -15.86 37.90 -24.77
CA GLY A 370 -16.84 36.88 -25.14
C GLY A 370 -17.14 35.84 -24.04
N GLY A 371 -16.38 35.84 -22.94
CA GLY A 371 -16.54 34.85 -21.87
C GLY A 371 -17.59 35.24 -20.82
N ASP A 372 -18.26 34.26 -20.24
CA ASP A 372 -19.15 34.46 -19.08
C ASP A 372 -18.32 34.46 -17.78
N ALA A 373 -17.90 35.66 -17.36
CA ALA A 373 -17.10 35.84 -16.16
C ALA A 373 -17.83 35.37 -14.89
N ARG A 374 -19.17 35.45 -14.85
CA ARG A 374 -19.95 35.02 -13.69
C ARG A 374 -19.95 33.51 -13.57
N ALA A 375 -20.21 32.80 -14.68
CA ALA A 375 -20.14 31.34 -14.70
C ALA A 375 -18.71 30.82 -14.40
N LEU A 376 -17.70 31.51 -14.93
CA LEU A 376 -16.29 31.22 -14.65
C LEU A 376 -15.97 31.34 -13.16
N LEU A 377 -16.19 32.50 -12.55
CA LEU A 377 -15.81 32.74 -11.15
C LEU A 377 -16.59 31.85 -10.18
N ALA A 378 -17.85 31.54 -10.49
CA ALA A 378 -18.68 30.63 -9.70
C ALA A 378 -18.20 29.16 -9.73
N SER A 379 -17.48 28.75 -10.78
CA SER A 379 -17.00 27.37 -10.95
C SER A 379 -15.54 27.16 -10.53
N VAL A 380 -14.82 28.22 -10.16
CA VAL A 380 -13.45 28.13 -9.60
C VAL A 380 -13.53 27.82 -8.10
N GLU A 381 -13.07 26.64 -7.70
CA GLU A 381 -13.09 26.19 -6.31
C GLU A 381 -11.92 26.75 -5.50
N ASP A 382 -10.73 26.84 -6.10
CA ASP A 382 -9.53 27.34 -5.41
C ASP A 382 -9.54 28.87 -5.31
N ARG A 383 -9.59 29.41 -4.09
CA ARG A 383 -9.61 30.86 -3.83
C ARG A 383 -8.42 31.61 -4.43
N LEU A 384 -7.22 31.04 -4.43
CA LEU A 384 -6.02 31.71 -4.94
C LEU A 384 -6.07 31.79 -6.46
N LEU A 385 -6.63 30.76 -7.11
CA LEU A 385 -6.88 30.77 -8.54
C LEU A 385 -8.01 31.75 -8.90
N ARG A 386 -9.02 31.90 -8.03
CA ARG A 386 -10.08 32.91 -8.18
C ARG A 386 -9.53 34.34 -8.08
N GLU A 387 -8.66 34.62 -7.11
CA GLU A 387 -7.93 35.90 -7.00
C GLU A 387 -7.16 36.20 -8.30
N ARG A 388 -6.42 35.21 -8.82
CA ARG A 388 -5.66 35.35 -10.07
C ARG A 388 -6.57 35.62 -11.26
N ALA A 389 -7.69 34.90 -11.37
CA ALA A 389 -8.69 35.09 -12.42
C ALA A 389 -9.31 36.50 -12.38
N LEU A 390 -9.65 37.02 -11.19
CA LEU A 390 -10.16 38.38 -11.01
C LEU A 390 -9.16 39.44 -11.43
N GLY A 391 -7.86 39.24 -11.14
CA GLY A 391 -6.79 40.11 -11.64
C GLY A 391 -6.73 40.10 -13.17
N MET A 392 -6.76 38.92 -13.78
CA MET A 392 -6.74 38.77 -15.24
C MET A 392 -7.96 39.39 -15.93
N LEU A 393 -9.16 39.28 -15.33
CA LEU A 393 -10.39 39.92 -15.81
C LEU A 393 -10.26 41.45 -15.80
N ARG A 394 -9.72 42.02 -14.71
CA ARG A 394 -9.49 43.47 -14.60
C ARG A 394 -8.59 44.02 -15.70
N GLU A 395 -7.58 43.25 -16.11
CA GLU A 395 -6.66 43.63 -17.18
C GLU A 395 -7.25 43.50 -18.59
N ARG A 396 -8.20 42.58 -18.79
CA ARG A 396 -8.67 42.15 -20.13
C ARG A 396 -10.02 42.72 -20.54
N ARG A 397 -10.82 43.16 -19.57
CA ARG A 397 -12.23 43.52 -19.82
C ARG A 397 -12.52 44.94 -19.42
N ALA A 398 -13.24 45.67 -20.28
CA ALA A 398 -13.69 47.03 -19.98
C ALA A 398 -14.80 47.06 -18.92
N ASP A 399 -15.61 46.01 -18.83
CA ASP A 399 -16.74 45.86 -17.90
C ASP A 399 -16.35 45.25 -16.54
N TRP A 400 -15.05 45.18 -16.22
CA TRP A 400 -14.54 44.54 -15.00
C TRP A 400 -15.15 45.10 -13.71
N VAL A 401 -15.51 46.38 -13.65
CA VAL A 401 -16.18 47.01 -12.49
C VAL A 401 -17.53 46.34 -12.22
N ALA A 402 -18.29 46.04 -13.29
CA ALA A 402 -19.58 45.36 -13.16
C ALA A 402 -19.39 43.90 -12.70
N ILE A 403 -18.37 43.21 -13.22
CA ILE A 403 -18.01 41.84 -12.82
C ILE A 403 -17.64 41.79 -11.34
N TYR A 404 -16.81 42.72 -10.86
CA TYR A 404 -16.40 42.78 -9.46
C TYR A 404 -17.60 43.01 -8.53
N ARG A 405 -18.56 43.87 -8.92
CA ARG A 405 -19.79 44.08 -8.15
C ARG A 405 -20.68 42.83 -8.11
N ASP A 406 -20.84 42.13 -9.23
CA ASP A 406 -21.62 40.89 -9.24
C ASP A 406 -20.96 39.79 -8.39
N GLN A 407 -19.62 39.66 -8.46
CA GLN A 407 -18.88 38.71 -7.63
C GLN A 407 -18.97 39.06 -6.13
N LEU A 408 -18.84 40.35 -5.77
CA LEU A 408 -18.94 40.80 -4.37
C LEU A 408 -20.26 40.38 -3.71
N ALA A 409 -21.36 40.38 -4.48
CA ALA A 409 -22.66 39.97 -3.96
C ALA A 409 -22.74 38.48 -3.58
N ARG A 410 -21.81 37.65 -4.06
CA ARG A 410 -21.81 36.18 -3.92
C ARG A 410 -20.60 35.65 -3.15
N GLU A 411 -19.58 36.48 -2.98
CA GLU A 411 -18.31 36.05 -2.41
C GLU A 411 -18.39 35.92 -0.89
N GLU A 412 -17.75 34.86 -0.40
CA GLU A 412 -17.73 34.51 1.02
C GLU A 412 -16.31 34.56 1.58
N ASP A 413 -15.27 34.45 0.75
CA ASP A 413 -13.88 34.50 1.22
C ASP A 413 -13.45 35.96 1.52
N PRO A 414 -13.04 36.27 2.78
CA PRO A 414 -12.63 37.61 3.19
C PRO A 414 -11.51 38.23 2.36
N ARG A 415 -10.56 37.42 1.87
CA ARG A 415 -9.41 37.90 1.12
C ARG A 415 -9.79 38.23 -0.32
N VAL A 416 -10.72 37.49 -0.90
CA VAL A 416 -11.29 37.84 -2.21
C VAL A 416 -12.15 39.11 -2.08
N LEU A 417 -12.94 39.24 -1.01
CA LEU A 417 -13.70 40.46 -0.73
C LEU A 417 -12.80 41.70 -0.59
N ASP A 418 -11.65 41.58 0.08
CA ASP A 418 -10.63 42.64 0.14
C ASP A 418 -10.17 43.09 -1.22
N LEU A 419 -9.86 42.14 -2.10
CA LEU A 419 -9.41 42.39 -3.46
C LEU A 419 -10.50 43.11 -4.26
N LEU A 420 -11.75 42.67 -4.15
CA LEU A 420 -12.88 43.25 -4.85
C LEU A 420 -13.15 44.69 -4.40
N VAL A 421 -13.25 44.94 -3.09
CA VAL A 421 -13.52 46.28 -2.56
C VAL A 421 -12.37 47.24 -2.84
N ARG A 422 -11.12 46.80 -2.66
CA ARG A 422 -9.95 47.61 -3.03
C ARG A 422 -9.97 47.96 -4.52
N GLY A 423 -10.18 46.96 -5.38
CA GLY A 423 -10.23 47.16 -6.83
C GLY A 423 -11.33 48.15 -7.25
N LEU A 424 -12.52 48.05 -6.66
CA LEU A 424 -13.62 48.98 -6.92
C LEU A 424 -13.31 50.40 -6.42
N GLY A 425 -12.69 50.54 -5.25
CA GLY A 425 -12.27 51.84 -4.70
C GLY A 425 -11.17 52.51 -5.52
N ASP A 426 -10.23 51.73 -6.06
CA ASP A 426 -9.17 52.24 -6.96
C ASP A 426 -9.75 52.84 -8.25
N ALA A 427 -10.89 52.33 -8.74
CA ALA A 427 -11.53 52.84 -9.96
C ALA A 427 -12.27 54.16 -9.73
N ASP A 428 -13.02 54.25 -8.62
CA ASP A 428 -13.74 55.45 -8.20
C ASP A 428 -13.93 55.37 -6.68
N PRO A 429 -13.28 56.23 -5.89
CA PRO A 429 -13.42 56.25 -4.43
C PRO A 429 -14.88 56.31 -3.97
N GLY A 430 -15.75 57.03 -4.70
CA GLY A 430 -17.16 57.14 -4.36
C GLY A 430 -17.97 55.86 -4.60
N LEU A 431 -17.41 54.84 -5.27
CA LEU A 431 -18.03 53.52 -5.37
C LEU A 431 -17.86 52.70 -4.10
N ARG A 432 -16.75 52.90 -3.38
CA ARG A 432 -16.52 52.22 -2.11
C ARG A 432 -17.53 52.68 -1.07
N ASP A 433 -17.75 53.99 -0.97
CA ASP A 433 -18.69 54.58 -0.01
C ASP A 433 -20.12 54.09 -0.29
N ARG A 434 -20.56 54.15 -1.55
CA ARG A 434 -21.86 53.63 -1.98
C ARG A 434 -22.04 52.14 -1.70
N LEU A 435 -20.98 51.34 -1.87
CA LEU A 435 -20.99 49.91 -1.59
C LEU A 435 -21.15 49.63 -0.09
N VAL A 436 -20.47 50.40 0.76
CA VAL A 436 -20.63 50.33 2.23
C VAL A 436 -22.07 50.69 2.61
N ASP A 437 -22.60 51.80 2.09
CA ASP A 437 -23.98 52.22 2.33
C ASP A 437 -24.99 51.14 1.90
N ASP A 438 -24.80 50.55 0.72
CA ASP A 438 -25.66 49.47 0.19
C ASP A 438 -25.61 48.20 1.05
N LEU A 439 -24.43 47.82 1.56
CA LEU A 439 -24.27 46.67 2.45
C LEU A 439 -24.96 46.89 3.80
N LEU A 440 -24.89 48.10 4.35
CA LEU A 440 -25.58 48.47 5.59
C LEU A 440 -27.10 48.53 5.41
N ALA A 441 -27.56 49.07 4.28
CA ALA A 441 -28.99 49.21 3.98
C ALA A 441 -29.64 47.87 3.60
N GLN A 442 -28.92 46.97 2.91
CA GLN A 442 -29.46 45.72 2.36
C GLN A 442 -28.52 44.53 2.60
N PRO A 443 -28.23 44.16 3.87
CA PRO A 443 -27.22 43.15 4.22
C PRO A 443 -27.52 41.76 3.64
N ARG A 444 -28.79 41.44 3.36
CA ARG A 444 -29.21 40.16 2.77
C ARG A 444 -28.78 39.97 1.31
N ARG A 445 -28.42 41.04 0.59
CA ARG A 445 -28.05 40.95 -0.83
C ARG A 445 -26.62 40.49 -1.06
N ALA A 446 -25.77 40.64 -0.05
CA ALA A 446 -24.37 40.24 -0.07
C ALA A 446 -23.96 39.85 1.37
N PRO A 447 -24.49 38.73 1.90
CA PRO A 447 -24.34 38.39 3.31
C PRO A 447 -22.87 38.18 3.71
N GLY A 448 -22.06 37.55 2.86
CA GLY A 448 -20.62 37.36 3.09
C GLY A 448 -19.88 38.71 3.19
N ALA A 449 -20.14 39.61 2.24
CA ALA A 449 -19.58 40.97 2.26
C ALA A 449 -20.02 41.79 3.48
N PHE A 450 -21.26 41.63 3.95
CA PHE A 450 -21.73 42.32 5.16
C PHE A 450 -21.01 41.81 6.42
N VAL A 451 -20.87 40.50 6.58
CA VAL A 451 -20.13 39.90 7.71
C VAL A 451 -18.68 40.38 7.70
N TRP A 452 -18.02 40.30 6.55
CA TRP A 452 -16.66 40.81 6.36
C TRP A 452 -16.52 42.29 6.74
N LEU A 453 -17.49 43.15 6.35
CA LEU A 453 -17.48 44.57 6.69
C LEU A 453 -17.60 44.80 8.20
N ALA A 454 -18.46 44.04 8.87
CA ALA A 454 -18.65 44.12 10.32
C ALA A 454 -17.39 43.67 11.09
N GLU A 455 -16.74 42.59 10.66
CA GLU A 455 -15.47 42.12 11.23
C GLU A 455 -14.36 43.16 11.05
N ARG A 456 -14.26 43.76 9.86
CA ARG A 456 -13.33 44.85 9.54
C ARG A 456 -13.52 46.08 10.42
N ALA A 457 -14.76 46.51 10.63
CA ALA A 457 -15.08 47.66 11.49
C ALA A 457 -14.80 47.38 12.98
N ALA A 458 -14.83 46.11 13.41
CA ALA A 458 -14.44 45.73 14.76
C ALA A 458 -12.91 45.75 14.97
N ASP A 459 -12.13 45.40 13.93
CA ASP A 459 -10.67 45.33 13.97
C ASP A 459 -9.96 46.66 13.64
N GLN A 460 -10.62 47.56 12.90
CA GLN A 460 -10.10 48.87 12.52
C GLN A 460 -11.05 49.97 13.02
N ALA A 461 -10.61 50.73 14.03
CA ALA A 461 -11.41 51.79 14.65
C ALA A 461 -11.74 52.99 13.72
N ASP A 462 -11.20 53.03 12.50
CA ASP A 462 -11.33 54.13 11.54
C ASP A 462 -11.73 53.62 10.14
N LEU A 463 -12.94 53.06 10.00
CA LEU A 463 -13.57 52.75 8.71
C LEU A 463 -14.72 53.71 8.40
#